data_AF-A0A2H0CX14-F1
#
_entry.id   AF-A0A2H0CX14-F1
#
_cell.length_a   1.000
_cell.length_b   1.000
_cell.length_c   1.000
_cell.angle_alpha   90.00
_cell.angle_beta   90.00
_cell.angle_gamma   90.00
#
_symmetry.space_group_name_H-M   'P 1'
#
loop_
_entity.id
_entity.type
_entity.pdbx_description
1 polymer ?
#
loop_
_entity_poly.entity_id
_entity_poly.type
_entity_poly.pdbx_seq_one_letter_code
_entity_poly.pdbx_strand_id
1 'polypeptide(L)'
;MEPTLIPKITSSPSLVWVVAAIGFYIFNVFLGLFMAFRKKTAQSLKIHRLLFYTLAFCLVYYLIMNQTHDDNSLLDYLVCLYCITLVPFSKRWDVLIHAFLSAMGLVLLPLLIVLRI
;
A
#
# COMPACT_ATOMS: atom_id res chain seq x y z
N MET A 1 -3.35 19.57 27.51
CA MET A 1 -2.31 19.61 26.46
C MET A 1 -2.81 18.72 25.35
N GLU A 2 -3.02 19.24 24.14
CA GLU A 2 -3.29 18.35 23.00
C GLU A 2 -2.17 17.31 22.92
N PRO A 3 -2.47 16.04 22.67
CA PRO A 3 -1.41 15.08 22.37
C PRO A 3 -0.60 15.65 21.20
N THR A 4 0.71 15.78 21.39
CA THR A 4 1.59 16.13 20.28
C THR A 4 1.38 15.12 19.15
N LEU A 5 1.51 15.57 17.90
CA LEU A 5 1.11 14.81 16.70
C LEU A 5 1.66 13.37 16.65
N ILE A 6 2.89 13.20 17.13
CA ILE A 6 3.58 11.91 17.13
C ILE A 6 2.90 10.91 18.08
N PRO A 7 2.64 11.23 19.36
CA PRO A 7 1.90 10.33 20.25
C PRO A 7 0.57 9.83 19.68
N LYS A 8 -0.26 10.71 19.10
CA LYS A 8 -1.56 10.35 18.49
C LYS A 8 -1.39 9.32 17.36
N ILE A 9 -0.41 9.53 16.48
CA ILE A 9 -0.10 8.60 15.39
C ILE A 9 0.43 7.27 15.95
N THR A 10 1.39 7.31 16.87
CA THR A 10 2.03 6.10 17.41
C THR A 10 1.11 5.25 18.27
N SER A 11 0.04 5.83 18.83
CA SER A 11 -0.97 5.10 19.59
C SER A 11 -2.04 4.44 18.72
N SER A 12 -2.13 4.78 17.42
CA SER A 12 -3.19 4.23 16.57
C SER A 12 -2.96 2.74 16.29
N PRO A 13 -3.94 1.85 16.61
CA PRO A 13 -3.84 0.42 16.32
C PRO A 13 -3.72 0.09 14.82
N SER A 14 -4.14 1.01 13.94
CA SER A 14 -4.11 0.83 12.50
C SER A 14 -2.72 1.09 11.89
N LEU A 15 -1.82 1.78 12.60
CA LEU A 15 -0.51 2.21 12.13
C LEU A 15 0.35 1.03 11.64
N VAL A 16 0.38 -0.07 12.39
CA VAL A 16 1.20 -1.24 12.06
C VAL A 16 0.84 -1.82 10.69
N TRP A 17 -0.44 -1.76 10.32
CA TRP A 17 -0.93 -2.27 9.04
C TRP A 17 -0.50 -1.38 7.88
N VAL A 18 -0.50 -0.06 8.07
CA VAL A 18 -0.01 0.89 7.04
C VAL A 18 1.50 0.78 6.86
N VAL A 19 2.26 0.72 7.95
CA VAL A 19 3.73 0.58 7.89
C VAL A 19 4.11 -0.73 7.22
N ALA A 20 3.46 -1.84 7.58
CA ALA A 20 3.65 -3.12 6.92
C ALA A 20 3.27 -3.06 5.43
N ALA A 21 2.13 -2.43 5.10
CA ALA A 21 1.70 -2.23 3.72
C ALA A 21 2.76 -1.46 2.91
N ILE A 22 3.30 -0.35 3.43
CA ILE A 22 4.37 0.42 2.79
C ILE A 22 5.60 -0.48 2.53
N GLY A 23 6.03 -1.24 3.53
CA GLY A 23 7.16 -2.16 3.39
C GLY A 23 6.94 -3.18 2.26
N PHE A 24 5.82 -3.91 2.30
CA PHE A 24 5.48 -4.87 1.25
C PHE A 24 5.33 -4.22 -0.12
N TYR A 25 4.74 -3.02 -0.18
CA TYR A 25 4.58 -2.25 -1.40
C TYR A 25 5.93 -1.94 -2.05
N ILE A 26 6.88 -1.41 -1.27
CA ILE A 26 8.24 -1.09 -1.71
C ILE A 26 8.91 -2.34 -2.31
N PHE A 27 8.95 -3.44 -1.56
CA PHE A 27 9.52 -4.70 -2.05
C PHE A 27 8.84 -5.16 -3.33
N ASN A 28 7.53 -5.02 -3.42
CA ASN A 28 6.76 -5.46 -4.57
C ASN A 28 7.05 -4.63 -5.83
N VAL A 29 7.19 -3.31 -5.69
CA VAL A 29 7.55 -2.39 -6.79
C VAL A 29 8.94 -2.70 -7.30
N PHE A 30 9.93 -2.81 -6.41
CA PHE A 30 11.31 -3.11 -6.82
C PHE A 30 11.43 -4.50 -7.47
N LEU A 31 10.71 -5.51 -6.96
CA LEU A 31 10.65 -6.82 -7.59
C LEU A 31 9.98 -6.76 -8.97
N GLY A 32 8.92 -5.96 -9.12
CA GLY A 32 8.28 -5.69 -10.40
C GLY A 32 9.25 -5.08 -11.42
N LEU A 33 10.00 -4.06 -10.99
CA LEU A 33 11.02 -3.39 -11.79
C LEU A 33 12.18 -4.33 -12.17
N PHE A 34 12.64 -5.14 -11.22
CA PHE A 34 13.64 -6.17 -11.48
C PHE A 34 13.17 -7.14 -12.57
N MET A 35 11.93 -7.62 -12.50
CA MET A 35 11.37 -8.51 -13.53
C MET A 35 11.14 -7.84 -14.89
N ALA A 36 11.05 -6.51 -14.93
CA ALA A 36 10.92 -5.75 -16.16
C ALA A 36 12.26 -5.65 -16.92
N PHE A 37 13.36 -5.40 -16.21
CA PHE A 37 14.69 -5.22 -16.82
C PHE A 37 15.53 -6.50 -16.85
N ARG A 38 15.17 -7.53 -16.08
CA ARG A 38 15.87 -8.81 -16.02
C ARG A 38 14.95 -9.96 -16.41
N LYS A 39 15.51 -11.18 -16.44
CA LYS A 39 14.74 -12.38 -16.80
C LYS A 39 13.64 -12.66 -15.77
N LYS A 40 12.40 -12.60 -16.22
CA LYS A 40 11.22 -13.01 -15.45
C LYS A 40 11.24 -14.52 -15.21
N THR A 41 11.21 -14.96 -13.96
CA THR A 41 11.13 -16.38 -13.58
C THR A 41 9.78 -16.71 -12.97
N ALA A 42 9.39 -17.99 -12.99
CA ALA A 42 8.17 -18.44 -12.33
C ALA A 42 8.21 -18.15 -10.81
N GLN A 43 9.38 -18.25 -10.19
CA GLN A 43 9.57 -17.97 -8.77
C GLN A 43 9.42 -16.47 -8.47
N SER A 44 10.03 -15.57 -9.25
CA SER A 44 9.88 -14.13 -9.03
C SER A 44 8.43 -13.68 -9.19
N LEU A 45 7.71 -14.26 -10.16
CA LEU A 45 6.28 -13.99 -10.36
C LEU A 45 5.43 -14.46 -9.17
N LYS A 46 5.74 -15.64 -8.61
CA LYS A 46 5.06 -16.15 -7.40
C LYS A 46 5.29 -15.23 -6.21
N ILE A 47 6.53 -14.80 -5.97
CA ILE A 47 6.88 -13.89 -4.87
C ILE A 47 6.18 -12.54 -5.05
N HIS A 48 6.23 -11.96 -6.25
CA HIS A 48 5.56 -10.68 -6.55
C HIS A 48 4.05 -10.75 -6.32
N ARG A 49 3.42 -11.89 -6.65
CA ARG A 49 2.00 -12.11 -6.38
C ARG A 49 1.71 -12.28 -4.89
N LEU A 50 2.56 -13.01 -4.17
CA LEU A 50 2.45 -13.18 -2.72
C LEU A 50 2.55 -11.83 -2.00
N LEU A 51 3.57 -11.02 -2.34
CA LEU A 51 3.73 -9.67 -1.78
C LEU A 51 2.51 -8.80 -2.05
N PHE A 52 1.90 -8.89 -3.24
CA PHE A 52 0.66 -8.19 -3.54
C PHE A 52 -0.51 -8.65 -2.66
N TYR A 53 -0.68 -9.96 -2.44
CA TYR A 53 -1.74 -10.47 -1.57
C TYR A 53 -1.53 -10.07 -0.11
N THR A 54 -0.29 -10.09 0.37
CA THR A 54 0.05 -9.62 1.72
C THR A 54 -0.21 -8.12 1.87
N LEU A 55 0.14 -7.31 0.86
CA LEU A 55 -0.20 -5.90 0.83
C LEU A 55 -1.71 -5.67 0.90
N ALA A 56 -2.49 -6.38 0.06
CA ALA A 56 -3.95 -6.26 0.06
C ALA A 56 -4.54 -6.66 1.42
N PHE A 57 -4.01 -7.72 2.03
CA PHE A 57 -4.37 -8.14 3.38
C PHE A 57 -4.11 -7.02 4.41
N CYS A 58 -2.93 -6.40 4.40
CA CYS A 58 -2.62 -5.28 5.28
C CYS A 58 -3.60 -4.11 5.10
N LEU A 59 -3.95 -3.76 3.86
CA LEU A 59 -4.89 -2.67 3.59
C LEU A 59 -6.32 -2.99 4.04
N VAL A 60 -6.77 -4.24 3.89
CA VAL A 60 -8.08 -4.68 4.41
C VAL A 60 -8.10 -4.60 5.93
N TYR A 61 -7.06 -5.10 6.61
CA TYR A 61 -6.97 -5.02 8.07
C TYR A 61 -6.82 -3.59 8.58
N TYR A 62 -6.11 -2.73 7.85
CA TYR A 62 -6.10 -1.29 8.12
C TYR A 62 -7.53 -0.74 8.13
N LEU A 63 -8.34 -0.99 7.09
CA LEU A 63 -9.72 -0.49 7.04
C LEU A 63 -10.58 -1.03 8.19
N ILE A 64 -10.41 -2.29 8.58
CA ILE A 64 -11.15 -2.90 9.70
C ILE A 64 -10.75 -2.26 11.03
N MET A 65 -9.45 -2.16 11.31
CA MET A 65 -8.96 -1.57 12.55
C MET A 65 -9.28 -0.08 12.63
N ASN A 66 -9.20 0.62 11.50
CA ASN A 66 -9.49 2.03 11.44
C ASN A 66 -11.00 2.29 11.61
N GLN A 67 -11.87 1.48 10.99
CA GLN A 67 -13.32 1.57 11.22
C GLN A 67 -13.74 1.39 12.68
N THR A 68 -13.00 0.57 13.44
CA THR A 68 -13.35 0.25 14.82
C THR A 68 -12.86 1.26 15.84
N HIS A 69 -11.89 2.11 15.49
CA HIS A 69 -11.22 3.02 16.44
C HIS A 69 -11.32 4.49 16.06
N ASP A 70 -11.24 4.82 14.76
CA ASP A 70 -11.04 6.20 14.28
C ASP A 70 -11.97 6.59 13.10
N ASP A 71 -12.86 5.68 12.67
CA ASP A 71 -13.71 5.74 11.46
C ASP A 71 -12.94 5.91 10.12
N ASN A 72 -13.38 5.18 9.08
CA ASN A 72 -12.82 5.38 7.75
C ASN A 72 -13.39 6.64 7.09
N SER A 73 -12.51 7.39 6.43
CA SER A 73 -12.96 8.45 5.51
C SER A 73 -13.02 7.90 4.08
N LEU A 74 -13.68 8.65 3.21
CA LEU A 74 -13.72 8.36 1.78
C LEU A 74 -12.32 8.26 1.16
N LEU A 75 -11.33 9.01 1.67
CA LEU A 75 -9.95 8.94 1.19
C LEU A 75 -9.29 7.60 1.48
N ASP A 76 -9.60 6.93 2.59
CA ASP A 76 -9.02 5.60 2.87
C ASP A 76 -9.46 4.59 1.83
N TYR A 77 -10.77 4.57 1.56
CA TYR A 77 -11.34 3.67 0.58
C TYR A 77 -10.77 3.94 -0.80
N LEU A 78 -10.61 5.21 -1.19
CA LEU A 78 -10.03 5.57 -2.49
C LEU A 78 -8.55 5.14 -2.61
N VAL A 79 -7.72 5.39 -1.59
CA VAL A 79 -6.31 5.00 -1.60
C VAL A 79 -6.16 3.47 -1.59
N CYS A 80 -6.93 2.76 -0.76
CA CYS A 80 -6.95 1.30 -0.74
C CYS A 80 -7.41 0.73 -2.10
N LEU A 81 -8.50 1.28 -2.66
CA LEU A 81 -9.01 0.86 -3.97
C LEU A 81 -7.97 1.10 -5.06
N TYR A 82 -7.35 2.28 -5.10
CA TYR A 82 -6.28 2.62 -6.04
C TYR A 82 -5.15 1.58 -6.01
N CYS A 83 -4.66 1.25 -4.81
CA CYS A 83 -3.57 0.31 -4.62
C CYS A 83 -3.94 -1.14 -4.97
N ILE A 84 -5.18 -1.56 -4.68
CA ILE A 84 -5.63 -2.96 -4.86
C ILE A 84 -6.17 -3.22 -6.27
N THR A 85 -6.69 -2.22 -6.97
CA THR A 85 -7.33 -2.42 -8.29
C THR A 85 -6.56 -1.73 -9.41
N LEU A 86 -6.35 -0.41 -9.32
CA LEU A 86 -5.79 0.37 -10.43
C LEU A 86 -4.33 0.00 -10.71
N VAL A 87 -3.52 -0.11 -9.65
CA VAL A 87 -2.10 -0.50 -9.75
C VAL A 87 -1.91 -1.88 -10.39
N PRO A 88 -2.56 -2.97 -9.95
CA PRO A 88 -2.40 -4.26 -10.63
C PRO A 88 -3.04 -4.30 -12.02
N PHE A 89 -4.11 -3.54 -12.27
CA PHE A 89 -4.73 -3.46 -13.59
C PHE A 89 -3.80 -2.83 -14.63
N SER A 90 -3.02 -1.81 -14.23
CA SER A 90 -2.10 -1.11 -15.14
C SER A 90 -0.97 -1.98 -15.69
N LYS A 91 -0.71 -3.16 -15.10
CA LYS A 91 0.21 -4.18 -15.67
C LYS A 91 -0.14 -4.61 -17.09
N ARG A 92 -1.39 -4.39 -17.52
CA ARG A 92 -1.88 -4.74 -18.87
C ARG A 92 -1.56 -3.67 -19.92
N TRP A 93 -1.15 -2.48 -19.52
CA TRP A 93 -0.96 -1.35 -20.44
C TRP A 93 0.48 -1.28 -20.91
N ASP A 94 1.37 -0.80 -20.04
CA ASP A 94 2.80 -0.67 -20.30
C ASP A 94 3.56 -0.75 -18.96
N VAL A 95 4.80 -1.23 -19.02
CA VAL A 95 5.62 -1.43 -17.83
C VAL A 95 6.00 -0.10 -17.16
N LEU A 96 6.28 0.95 -17.92
CA LEU A 96 6.60 2.28 -17.38
C LEU A 96 5.35 2.91 -16.75
N ILE A 97 4.18 2.76 -17.37
CA ILE A 97 2.92 3.24 -16.80
C ILE A 97 2.62 2.50 -15.49
N HIS A 98 2.83 1.18 -15.45
CA HIS A 98 2.66 0.40 -14.23
C HIS A 98 3.62 0.85 -13.12
N ALA A 99 4.88 1.07 -13.45
CA ALA A 99 5.88 1.56 -12.50
C ALA A 99 5.51 2.96 -11.97
N PHE A 100 5.08 3.87 -12.84
CA PHE A 100 4.64 5.21 -12.48
C PHE A 100 3.43 5.19 -11.53
N LEU A 101 2.38 4.45 -11.90
CA LEU A 101 1.18 4.31 -11.05
C LEU A 101 1.50 3.64 -9.72
N SER A 102 2.46 2.71 -9.71
CA SER A 102 2.93 2.11 -8.47
C SER A 102 3.66 3.12 -7.59
N ALA A 103 4.53 3.95 -8.16
CA ALA A 103 5.21 5.02 -7.41
C ALA A 103 4.20 6.01 -6.81
N MET A 104 3.15 6.39 -7.56
CA MET A 104 2.06 7.19 -7.02
C MET A 104 1.36 6.50 -5.85
N GLY A 105 1.06 5.20 -5.96
CA GLY A 105 0.46 4.43 -4.87
C GLY A 105 1.33 4.43 -3.61
N LEU A 106 2.66 4.34 -3.77
CA LEU A 106 3.59 4.42 -2.65
C LEU A 106 3.55 5.79 -1.96
N VAL A 107 3.42 6.88 -2.72
CA VAL A 107 3.29 8.25 -2.16
C VAL A 107 1.94 8.44 -1.46
N LEU A 108 0.89 7.78 -1.93
CA LEU A 108 -0.45 7.84 -1.33
C LEU A 108 -0.56 7.07 -0.01
N LEU A 109 0.17 5.98 0.18
CA LEU A 109 0.07 5.16 1.39
C LEU A 109 0.35 5.92 2.70
N PRO A 110 1.38 6.76 2.82
CA PRO A 110 1.59 7.61 4.00
C PRO A 110 0.44 8.58 4.29
N LEU A 111 -0.35 8.98 3.28
CA LEU A 111 -1.48 9.89 3.49
C LEU A 111 -2.59 9.25 4.34
N LEU A 112 -2.68 7.91 4.36
CA LEU A 112 -3.56 7.17 5.27
C LEU A 112 -3.28 7.45 6.75
N ILE A 113 -2.06 7.90 7.07
CA ILE A 113 -1.65 8.28 8.43
C ILE A 113 -1.69 9.80 8.59
N VAL A 114 -1.16 10.55 7.61
CA VAL A 114 -0.96 12.00 7.76
C VAL A 114 -2.27 12.79 7.70
N LEU A 115 -3.23 12.41 6.85
CA LEU A 115 -4.50 13.13 6.71
C LEU A 115 -5.51 12.82 7.84
N ARG A 116 -5.12 11.99 8.82
CA ARG A 116 -5.92 11.62 10.00
C ARG A 116 -5.72 12.55 11.20
N ILE A 117 -4.86 13.56 11.04
CA ILE A 117 -4.51 14.53 12.08
C ILE A 117 -5.69 15.44 12.36
#